data_AF-A0AAU5C0N6-F1
#
_entry.id   AF-A0AAU5C0N6-F1
#
_cell.length_a   1.000
_cell.length_b   1.000
_cell.length_c   1.000
_cell.angle_alpha   90.00
_cell.angle_beta   90.00
_cell.angle_gamma   90.00
#
_symmetry.space_group_name_H-M   'P 1'
#
loop_
_entity.id
_entity.type
_entity.pdbx_description
1 polymer ?
#
loop_
_entity_poly.entity_id
_entity_poly.type
_entity_poly.pdbx_seq_one_letter_code
_entity_poly.pdbx_strand_id
1 'polypeptide(L)'
;MPGQRKRKRERQRKLAEFAREADRFGPDAGRWELRYATKDESEWQAELRRLRTEEPGLDWDAVRLDMLCGRSTHPTTYQLSVFVPHPAPEEPTAAPLPDPA
;
A
#
# COMPACT_ATOMS: atom_id res chain seq x y z
N MET A 1 -11.90 -36.50 10.40
CA MET A 1 -11.22 -35.69 9.36
C MET A 1 -10.26 -34.68 10.00
N PRO A 2 -8.99 -35.04 10.26
CA PRO A 2 -8.04 -34.21 11.02
C PRO A 2 -7.55 -32.92 10.32
N GLY A 3 -7.81 -32.76 9.01
CA GLY A 3 -7.28 -31.63 8.22
C GLY A 3 -8.12 -30.35 8.18
N GLN A 4 -9.42 -30.41 8.49
CA GLN A 4 -10.30 -29.23 8.34
C GLN A 4 -10.04 -28.13 9.38
N ARG A 5 -9.78 -28.51 10.65
CA ARG A 5 -9.48 -27.55 11.72
C ARG A 5 -8.17 -26.80 11.47
N LYS A 6 -7.13 -27.48 10.96
CA LYS A 6 -5.85 -26.85 10.61
C LYS A 6 -6.02 -25.85 9.47
N ARG A 7 -6.70 -26.24 8.38
CA ARG A 7 -7.01 -25.35 7.24
C ARG A 7 -7.82 -24.12 7.66
N LYS A 8 -8.82 -24.28 8.55
CA LYS A 8 -9.62 -23.16 9.08
C LYS A 8 -8.74 -22.18 9.86
N ARG A 9 -7.85 -22.68 10.72
CA ARG A 9 -6.96 -21.84 11.55
C ARG A 9 -5.94 -21.07 10.70
N GLU A 10 -5.37 -21.70 9.68
CA GLU A 10 -4.47 -21.03 8.74
C GLU A 10 -5.18 -19.91 7.95
N ARG A 11 -6.41 -20.17 7.47
CA ARG A 11 -7.22 -19.13 6.82
C ARG A 11 -7.51 -17.96 7.74
N GLN A 12 -7.86 -18.22 9.01
CA GLN A 12 -8.10 -17.16 9.99
C GLN A 12 -6.86 -16.33 10.28
N ARG A 13 -5.67 -16.95 10.35
CA ARG A 13 -4.41 -16.22 10.50
C ARG A 13 -4.15 -15.30 9.32
N LYS A 14 -4.28 -15.82 8.09
CA LYS A 14 -4.11 -15.01 6.87
C LYS A 14 -5.11 -13.86 6.79
N LEU A 15 -6.38 -14.10 7.15
CA LEU A 15 -7.40 -13.06 7.21
C LEU A 15 -7.07 -11.99 8.26
N ALA A 16 -6.55 -12.40 9.42
CA ALA A 16 -6.15 -11.46 10.47
C ALA A 16 -4.91 -10.65 10.05
N GLU A 17 -3.94 -11.27 9.37
CA GLU A 17 -2.79 -10.57 8.78
C GLU A 17 -3.25 -9.55 7.74
N PHE A 18 -4.09 -9.98 6.80
CA PHE A 18 -4.65 -9.10 5.77
C PHE A 18 -5.46 -7.94 6.36
N ALA A 19 -6.23 -8.20 7.41
CA ALA A 19 -6.99 -7.16 8.10
C ALA A 19 -6.07 -6.13 8.79
N ARG A 20 -4.93 -6.55 9.35
CA ARG A 20 -3.94 -5.65 9.95
C ARG A 20 -3.24 -4.79 8.91
N GLU A 21 -2.88 -5.36 7.76
CA GLU A 21 -2.33 -4.58 6.64
C GLU A 21 -3.35 -3.58 6.10
N ALA A 22 -4.61 -3.99 5.96
CA ALA A 22 -5.68 -3.10 5.51
C ALA A 22 -5.94 -1.94 6.48
N ASP A 23 -5.80 -2.16 7.79
CA ASP A 23 -5.87 -1.12 8.81
C ASP A 23 -4.68 -0.15 8.71
N ARG A 24 -3.46 -0.68 8.57
CA ARG A 24 -2.22 0.12 8.42
C ARG A 24 -2.24 1.02 7.18
N PHE A 25 -2.77 0.51 6.07
CA PHE A 25 -2.83 1.22 4.79
C PHE A 25 -4.25 1.64 4.40
N GLY A 26 -5.10 1.80 5.41
CA GLY A 26 -6.47 2.24 5.25
C GLY A 26 -6.56 3.70 4.80
N PRO A 27 -7.72 4.13 4.32
CA PRO A 27 -7.95 5.51 3.86
C PRO A 27 -7.75 6.56 4.97
N ASP A 28 -7.93 6.18 6.24
CA ASP A 28 -7.68 7.06 7.39
C ASP A 28 -6.18 7.28 7.65
N ALA A 29 -5.31 6.33 7.28
CA ALA A 29 -3.87 6.39 7.51
C ALA A 29 -3.12 7.13 6.39
N GLY A 30 -3.69 7.17 5.17
CA GLY A 30 -3.03 7.73 4.00
C GLY A 30 -3.76 7.44 2.70
N ARG A 31 -3.08 7.71 1.59
CA ARG A 31 -3.58 7.43 0.24
C ARG A 31 -2.53 6.70 -0.59
N TRP A 32 -3.00 5.87 -1.51
CA TRP A 32 -2.15 5.25 -2.51
C TRP A 32 -1.98 6.20 -3.70
N GLU A 33 -0.75 6.58 -4.01
CA GLU A 33 -0.44 7.40 -5.17
C GLU A 33 0.15 6.56 -6.30
N LEU A 34 -0.41 6.70 -7.50
CA LEU A 34 0.05 6.01 -8.70
C LEU A 34 1.40 6.61 -9.13
N ARG A 35 2.46 5.81 -9.08
CA ARG A 35 3.81 6.20 -9.55
C ARG A 35 4.03 5.84 -11.02
N TYR A 36 3.57 4.67 -11.43
CA TYR A 36 3.78 4.17 -12.78
C TYR A 36 2.59 3.36 -13.28
N ALA A 37 2.22 3.53 -14.54
CA ALA A 37 1.19 2.74 -15.20
C ALA A 37 1.59 2.47 -16.64
N THR A 38 1.60 1.21 -17.05
CA THR A 38 1.90 0.79 -18.41
C THR A 38 1.03 -0.38 -18.83
N LYS A 39 0.88 -0.59 -20.14
CA LYS A 39 0.26 -1.81 -20.68
C LYS A 39 1.31 -2.87 -21.02
N ASP A 40 2.59 -2.50 -21.02
CA ASP A 40 3.71 -3.37 -21.32
C ASP A 40 4.25 -4.00 -20.04
N GLU A 41 4.20 -5.33 -19.97
CA GLU A 41 4.69 -6.07 -18.80
C GLU A 41 6.21 -5.95 -18.63
N SER A 42 6.97 -5.87 -19.73
CA SER A 42 8.42 -5.78 -19.69
C SER A 42 8.87 -4.43 -19.15
N GLU A 43 8.20 -3.36 -19.55
CA GLU A 43 8.44 -2.02 -18.97
C GLU A 43 8.10 -2.00 -17.48
N TRP A 44 6.98 -2.61 -17.08
CA TRP A 44 6.58 -2.68 -15.67
C TRP A 44 7.61 -3.46 -14.83
N GLN A 45 8.10 -4.59 -15.34
CA GLN A 45 9.15 -5.38 -14.69
C GLN A 45 10.49 -4.62 -14.62
N ALA A 46 10.83 -3.86 -15.66
CA ALA A 46 12.03 -3.03 -15.66
C ALA A 46 11.93 -1.93 -14.60
N GLU A 47 10.77 -1.25 -14.51
CA GLU A 47 10.51 -0.22 -13.51
C GLU A 47 10.55 -0.79 -12.09
N LEU A 48 9.97 -1.98 -11.86
CA LEU A 48 10.04 -2.66 -10.56
C LEU A 48 11.49 -2.93 -10.12
N ARG A 49 12.33 -3.41 -11.05
CA ARG A 49 13.75 -3.68 -10.78
C ARG A 49 14.53 -2.40 -10.52
N ARG A 50 14.21 -1.34 -11.27
CA ARG A 50 14.78 -0.02 -11.10
C ARG A 50 14.44 0.54 -9.72
N LEU A 51 13.17 0.48 -9.32
CA LEU A 51 12.69 0.91 -8.01
C LEU A 51 13.40 0.18 -6.86
N ARG A 52 13.63 -1.14 -7.00
CA ARG A 52 14.45 -1.94 -6.05
C ARG A 52 15.88 -1.49 -5.90
N THR A 53 16.45 -0.92 -6.95
CA THR A 53 17.86 -0.55 -6.99
C THR A 53 18.05 0.91 -6.57
N GLU A 54 17.16 1.80 -7.03
CA GLU A 54 17.23 3.25 -6.77
C GLU A 54 16.71 3.60 -5.37
N GLU A 55 15.71 2.88 -4.86
CA GLU A 55 15.06 3.15 -3.57
C GLU A 55 15.19 1.96 -2.60
N PRO A 56 16.40 1.60 -2.14
CA PRO A 56 16.60 0.48 -1.22
C PRO A 56 15.94 0.69 0.15
N GLY A 57 15.62 1.93 0.51
CA GLY A 57 14.92 2.30 1.74
C GLY A 57 13.39 2.28 1.63
N LEU A 58 12.83 2.00 0.45
CA LEU A 58 11.39 1.96 0.26
C LEU A 58 10.79 0.74 0.97
N ASP A 59 9.79 0.98 1.80
CA ASP A 59 9.02 -0.09 2.43
C ASP A 59 8.18 -0.80 1.35
N TRP A 60 8.52 -2.06 1.05
CA TRP A 60 7.81 -2.85 0.04
C TRP A 60 6.38 -3.21 0.45
N ASP A 61 6.07 -3.21 1.74
CA ASP A 61 4.68 -3.32 2.22
C ASP A 61 3.87 -2.05 1.90
N ALA A 62 4.55 -0.90 1.75
CA ALA A 62 3.97 0.36 1.30
C ALA A 62 3.98 0.53 -0.23
N VAL A 63 4.25 -0.54 -1.00
CA VAL A 63 4.18 -0.56 -2.47
C VAL A 63 3.12 -1.56 -2.92
N ARG A 64 2.19 -1.10 -3.76
CA ARG A 64 1.14 -1.93 -4.35
C ARG A 64 1.34 -2.12 -5.85
N LEU A 65 1.22 -3.37 -6.26
CA LEU A 65 1.38 -3.84 -7.62
C LEU A 65 0.01 -4.30 -8.12
N ASP A 66 -0.68 -3.45 -8.87
CA ASP A 66 -2.02 -3.75 -9.37
C ASP A 66 -1.94 -4.21 -10.83
N MET A 67 -2.54 -5.37 -11.11
CA MET A 67 -2.79 -5.86 -12.47
C MET A 67 -4.26 -5.66 -12.78
N LEU A 68 -4.57 -4.65 -13.58
CA LEU A 68 -5.94 -4.36 -13.99
C LEU A 68 -6.33 -5.30 -15.12
N CYS A 69 -6.91 -6.43 -14.75
CA CYS A 69 -7.50 -7.38 -15.67
C CYS A 69 -8.84 -6.81 -16.16
N GLY A 70 -8.86 -6.25 -17.37
CA GLY A 70 -10.11 -5.91 -18.05
C GLY A 70 -10.87 -7.17 -18.50
N ARG A 71 -11.74 -7.04 -19.50
CA ARG A 71 -12.44 -8.19 -20.12
C ARG A 71 -11.53 -9.08 -20.98
N SER A 72 -10.23 -8.84 -21.01
CA SER A 72 -9.25 -9.56 -21.82
C SER A 72 -8.47 -10.57 -20.97
N THR A 73 -7.96 -11.61 -21.62
CA THR A 73 -7.15 -12.67 -20.99
C THR A 73 -5.81 -12.17 -20.45
N HIS A 74 -5.33 -11.01 -20.93
CA HIS A 74 -4.11 -10.35 -20.46
C HIS A 74 -4.45 -9.12 -19.62
N PRO A 75 -3.64 -8.80 -18.58
CA PRO A 75 -3.75 -7.54 -17.86
C PRO A 75 -3.77 -6.38 -18.86
N THR A 76 -4.79 -5.53 -18.75
CA THR A 76 -4.95 -4.40 -19.66
C THR A 76 -4.00 -3.26 -19.28
N THR A 77 -3.65 -3.17 -18.00
CA THR A 77 -2.74 -2.19 -17.43
C THR A 77 -2.08 -2.76 -16.17
N TYR A 78 -0.77 -2.60 -16.08
CA TYR A 78 0.04 -2.79 -14.88
C TYR A 78 0.22 -1.44 -14.20
N GLN A 79 0.00 -1.38 -12.89
CA GLN A 79 0.15 -0.18 -12.08
C GLN A 79 1.06 -0.44 -10.88
N LEU A 80 1.87 0.56 -10.57
CA LEU A 80 2.69 0.62 -9.37
C LEU A 80 2.26 1.84 -8.58
N SER A 81 1.75 1.60 -7.37
CA SER A 81 1.31 2.64 -6.45
C SER A 81 2.13 2.59 -5.17
N VAL A 82 2.41 3.74 -4.58
CA VAL A 82 3.12 3.85 -3.30
C VAL A 82 2.19 4.48 -2.28
N PHE A 83 2.20 3.97 -1.05
CA PHE A 83 1.40 4.53 0.02
C PHE A 83 2.05 5.81 0.56
N VAL A 84 1.26 6.88 0.60
CA VAL A 84 1.65 8.17 1.16
C VAL A 84 0.81 8.40 2.42
N PRO A 85 1.41 8.37 3.62
CA PRO A 85 0.69 8.60 4.85
C PRO A 85 0.14 10.03 4.90
N HIS A 86 -1.01 10.22 5.53
CA HIS A 86 -1.49 11.57 5.82
C HIS A 86 -0.51 12.26 6.77
N PRO A 87 -0.21 13.56 6.58
CA PRO A 87 0.51 14.31 7.59
C PRO A 87 -0.34 14.27 8.88
N ALA A 88 0.31 14.01 10.02
CA ALA A 88 -0.36 14.13 11.30
C ALA A 88 -1.00 15.52 11.39
N PRO A 89 -2.22 15.64 11.92
CA PRO A 89 -2.83 16.95 12.10
C PRO A 89 -1.86 17.79 12.94
N GLU A 90 -1.31 18.84 12.33
CA GLU A 90 -0.51 19.82 13.07
C GLU A 90 -1.40 20.33 14.20
N GLU A 91 -1.04 20.02 15.44
CA GLU A 91 -1.67 20.65 16.59
C GLU A 91 -1.56 22.16 16.36
N PRO A 92 -2.67 22.91 16.37
CA PRO A 92 -2.60 24.34 16.17
C PRO A 92 -1.72 24.89 17.27
N THR A 93 -0.55 25.41 16.88
CA THR A 93 0.38 26.07 17.80
C THR A 93 -0.44 27.00 18.67
N ALA A 94 -0.49 26.71 19.97
CA ALA A 94 -1.20 27.55 20.92
C ALA A 94 -0.65 28.96 20.72
N ALA A 95 -1.51 29.87 20.23
CA ALA A 95 -1.17 31.26 20.12
C ALA A 95 -0.64 31.71 21.49
N PRO A 96 0.53 32.38 21.56
CA PRO A 96 1.04 32.86 22.84
C PRO A 96 -0.02 33.78 23.45
N LEU A 97 -0.52 33.40 24.63
CA LEU A 97 -1.44 34.20 25.42
C LEU A 97 -0.83 35.60 25.60
N PRO A 98 -1.58 36.70 25.37
CA PRO A 98 -1.07 38.03 25.64
C PRO A 98 -0.85 38.21 27.14
N ASP A 99 0.32 38.73 27.52
CA ASP A 99 0.71 39.03 28.90
C ASP A 99 -0.30 39.97 29.57
N PRO A 100 -0.75 39.69 30.81
CA PRO A 100 -1.54 40.65 31.58
C PRO A 100 -0.65 41.80 32.06
N ALA A 101 -1.11 43.03 31.81
CA ALA A 101 -0.49 44.31 32.18
C ALA A 101 -0.43 44.57 33.69
#